data_AF-A0A3R7SCH8-F1
#
_entry.id   AF-A0A3R7SCH8-F1
#
_cell.length_a   1.000
_cell.length_b   1.000
_cell.length_c   1.000
_cell.angle_alpha   90.00
_cell.angle_beta   90.00
_cell.angle_gamma   90.00
#
_symmetry.space_group_name_H-M   'P 1'
#
loop_
_entity.id
_entity.type
_entity.pdbx_description
1 polymer ?
#
loop_
_entity_poly.entity_id
_entity_poly.type
_entity_poly.pdbx_seq_one_letter_code
_entity_poly.pdbx_strand_id
1 'polypeptide(L)'
;MALTGTSLVSLFDFTRFAMGGFNGWPEGAEDVFETRDLFYRQRKVPQHASYVNGQIILRTSLTPEALAEEWKAEEEKSNLQYASFLIIDRKNADELVETSCSPDHIVNYFTDSGLPWEISPAFFRPEVLQKYKADPEKYTFGDRSISCRGAWHLKTYDINEAGQVHTYIGYLANLPYDEQLYWQSFNEAPKAGISERAYQTDILGEFTTTDDFLEDVKRIIAELDQDPPSWWKPRGSEMRDAVHYPVTDSSSEWGDEILALDHLAVEGFLAKGLRAIIDANTGVYEKDWGSLKLLEVALASTGRAEDQAKDAVAPLRELHALRNPAKAHGDPKGRRLAIAVARKRHGTLRNQFSDLSQRLAAGLNVIKATLPK
;
A
#
# COMPACT_ATOMS: atom_id res chain seq x y z
N MET A 1 22.53 -3.83 17.59
CA MET A 1 23.55 -4.79 18.09
C MET A 1 24.80 -4.07 18.53
N ALA A 2 25.53 -3.37 17.63
CA ALA A 2 26.76 -2.65 17.99
C ALA A 2 26.51 -1.51 18.97
N LEU A 3 25.58 -0.60 18.64
CA LEU A 3 25.19 0.55 19.48
C LEU A 3 24.68 0.17 20.88
N THR A 4 24.05 -1.00 20.99
CA THR A 4 23.37 -1.46 22.20
C THR A 4 24.19 -2.48 22.99
N GLY A 5 25.38 -2.87 22.50
CA GLY A 5 26.19 -3.94 23.10
C GLY A 5 25.50 -5.30 23.12
N THR A 6 24.49 -5.51 22.28
CA THR A 6 23.67 -6.74 22.28
C THR A 6 24.17 -7.75 21.26
N SER A 7 24.04 -9.03 21.62
CA SER A 7 24.29 -10.18 20.72
C SER A 7 22.98 -10.87 20.37
N LEU A 8 22.88 -11.43 19.17
CA LEU A 8 21.72 -12.21 18.74
C LEU A 8 21.99 -13.67 19.12
N VAL A 9 21.07 -14.28 19.86
CA VAL A 9 21.11 -15.72 20.16
C VAL A 9 20.05 -16.39 19.29
N SER A 10 20.49 -17.33 18.45
CA SER A 10 19.59 -18.15 17.65
C SER A 10 19.61 -19.57 18.20
N LEU A 11 18.43 -20.08 18.54
CA LEU A 11 18.22 -21.45 18.96
C LEU A 11 17.97 -22.32 17.73
N PHE A 12 18.46 -23.54 17.74
CA PHE A 12 18.19 -24.51 16.69
C PHE A 12 17.94 -25.90 17.25
N ASP A 13 17.05 -26.63 16.60
CA ASP A 13 16.72 -28.02 16.90
C ASP A 13 16.46 -28.76 15.59
N PHE A 14 17.23 -29.80 15.35
CA PHE A 14 17.04 -30.67 14.18
C PHE A 14 17.05 -32.12 14.63
N THR A 15 16.00 -32.84 14.26
CA THR A 15 15.88 -34.28 14.49
C THR A 15 15.76 -35.01 13.16
N ARG A 16 16.52 -36.10 13.02
CA ARG A 16 16.48 -37.03 11.88
C ARG A 16 16.21 -38.43 12.41
N PHE A 17 15.32 -39.18 11.78
CA PHE A 17 15.07 -40.58 12.11
C PHE A 17 14.67 -41.39 10.88
N ALA A 18 14.96 -42.69 10.90
CA ALA A 18 14.51 -43.64 9.89
C ALA A 18 13.11 -44.16 10.27
N MET A 19 12.15 -44.02 9.37
CA MET A 19 10.78 -44.54 9.58
C MET A 19 10.80 -46.07 9.78
N GLY A 20 10.11 -46.55 10.82
CA GLY A 20 10.03 -47.97 11.17
C GLY A 20 11.23 -48.52 11.96
N GLY A 21 12.27 -47.70 12.22
CA GLY A 21 13.49 -48.13 12.92
C GLY A 21 13.79 -47.41 14.23
N PHE A 22 12.95 -46.47 14.67
CA PHE A 22 13.17 -45.66 15.87
C PHE A 22 12.02 -45.82 16.86
N ASN A 23 12.32 -46.36 18.05
CA ASN A 23 11.33 -46.63 19.11
C ASN A 23 11.53 -45.73 20.36
N GLY A 24 12.36 -44.70 20.26
CA GLY A 24 12.68 -43.79 21.35
C GLY A 24 14.17 -43.53 21.49
N TRP A 25 14.51 -42.45 22.20
CA TRP A 25 15.89 -42.15 22.55
C TRP A 25 16.34 -43.08 23.69
N PRO A 26 17.51 -43.72 23.59
CA PRO A 26 18.00 -44.57 24.67
C PRO A 26 18.25 -43.74 25.93
N GLU A 27 18.41 -44.37 27.10
CA GLU A 27 18.90 -43.65 28.28
C GLU A 27 20.41 -43.41 28.18
N GLY A 28 20.95 -42.40 28.87
CA GLY A 28 22.38 -42.11 28.92
C GLY A 28 22.76 -40.68 28.51
N ALA A 29 24.07 -40.41 28.56
CA ALA A 29 24.62 -39.08 28.29
C ALA A 29 24.53 -38.69 26.81
N GLU A 30 24.31 -37.40 26.57
CA GLU A 30 24.40 -36.76 25.27
C GLU A 30 25.85 -36.37 24.98
N ASP A 31 26.22 -36.27 23.70
CA ASP A 31 27.47 -35.60 23.35
C ASP A 31 27.24 -34.09 23.46
N VAL A 32 28.06 -33.40 24.25
CA VAL A 32 27.98 -31.95 24.44
C VAL A 32 29.15 -31.28 23.74
N PHE A 33 28.85 -30.23 22.97
CA PHE A 33 29.82 -29.41 22.25
C PHE A 33 29.68 -27.97 22.69
N GLU A 34 30.76 -27.39 23.20
CA GLU A 34 30.82 -26.01 23.64
C GLU A 34 32.03 -25.31 23.02
N THR A 35 31.75 -24.25 22.27
CA THR A 35 32.76 -23.35 21.70
C THR A 35 32.39 -21.91 22.06
N ARG A 36 33.19 -20.93 21.62
CA ARG A 36 32.97 -19.52 21.95
C ARG A 36 31.56 -19.00 21.59
N ASP A 37 31.01 -19.49 20.48
CA ASP A 37 29.78 -18.96 19.86
C ASP A 37 28.77 -20.04 19.48
N LEU A 38 29.09 -21.30 19.67
CA LEU A 38 28.23 -22.41 19.31
C LEU A 38 28.21 -23.43 20.45
N PHE A 39 27.02 -23.70 20.95
CA PHE A 39 26.77 -24.63 22.04
C PHE A 39 25.66 -25.57 21.60
N TYR A 40 25.91 -26.88 21.59
CA TYR A 40 24.87 -27.83 21.26
C TYR A 40 25.09 -29.17 21.92
N ARG A 41 23.99 -29.88 22.08
CA ARG A 41 23.98 -31.28 22.47
C ARG A 41 23.49 -32.08 21.29
N GLN A 42 24.12 -33.21 21.05
CA GLN A 42 23.67 -34.15 20.03
C GLN A 42 23.54 -35.53 20.62
N ARG A 43 22.72 -36.33 19.95
CA ARG A 43 22.71 -37.76 20.15
C ARG A 43 22.62 -38.47 18.83
N LYS A 44 23.33 -39.58 18.71
CA LYS A 44 23.32 -40.44 17.52
C LYS A 44 22.97 -41.86 17.96
N VAL A 45 21.91 -42.40 17.39
CA VAL A 45 21.57 -43.81 17.40
C VAL A 45 21.95 -44.35 16.02
N PRO A 46 23.08 -45.06 15.89
CA PRO A 46 23.60 -45.50 14.60
C PRO A 46 22.52 -46.14 13.74
N GLN A 47 22.41 -45.72 12.47
CA GLN A 47 21.43 -46.22 11.48
C GLN A 47 19.94 -45.97 11.78
N HIS A 48 19.59 -45.40 12.95
CA HIS A 48 18.20 -45.24 13.37
C HIS A 48 17.76 -43.79 13.53
N ALA A 49 18.50 -42.95 14.26
CA ALA A 49 18.11 -41.57 14.50
C ALA A 49 19.27 -40.70 15.01
N SER A 50 19.13 -39.38 14.89
CA SER A 50 19.99 -38.41 15.56
C SER A 50 19.25 -37.10 15.80
N TYR A 51 19.55 -36.40 16.89
CA TYR A 51 19.16 -35.00 17.05
C TYR A 51 20.35 -34.13 17.39
N VAL A 52 20.18 -32.84 17.13
CA VAL A 52 21.05 -31.77 17.61
C VAL A 52 20.14 -30.66 18.12
N ASN A 53 20.31 -30.28 19.38
CA ASN A 53 19.63 -29.14 19.99
C ASN A 53 20.70 -28.19 20.54
N GLY A 54 20.60 -26.91 20.21
CA GLY A 54 21.63 -25.96 20.58
C GLY A 54 21.29 -24.51 20.32
N GLN A 55 22.32 -23.69 20.49
CA GLN A 55 22.26 -22.25 20.34
C GLN A 55 23.55 -21.74 19.69
N ILE A 56 23.41 -20.75 18.81
CA ILE A 56 24.50 -19.97 18.24
C ILE A 56 24.40 -18.51 18.70
N ILE A 57 25.52 -17.94 19.12
CA ILE A 57 25.64 -16.53 19.49
C ILE A 57 26.26 -15.80 18.30
N LEU A 58 25.46 -14.96 17.66
CA LEU A 58 25.92 -14.05 16.62
C LEU A 58 26.29 -12.73 17.27
N ARG A 59 27.60 -12.44 17.32
CA ARG A 59 28.13 -11.16 17.77
C ARG A 59 28.44 -10.29 16.56
N THR A 60 28.17 -8.99 16.67
CA THR A 60 28.60 -8.04 15.66
C THR A 60 30.10 -7.76 15.81
N SER A 61 30.82 -7.69 14.70
CA SER A 61 32.20 -7.23 14.65
C SER A 61 32.30 -5.71 14.44
N LEU A 62 31.17 -5.03 14.23
CA LEU A 62 31.11 -3.60 13.99
C LEU A 62 31.19 -2.85 15.33
N THR A 63 32.08 -1.87 15.42
CA THR A 63 32.14 -0.94 16.55
C THR A 63 31.25 0.27 16.28
N PRO A 64 30.71 0.92 17.33
CA PRO A 64 30.02 2.20 17.19
C PRO A 64 30.87 3.26 16.47
N GLU A 65 32.18 3.27 16.70
CA GLU A 65 33.12 4.19 16.05
C GLU A 65 33.23 3.93 14.55
N ALA A 66 33.34 2.67 14.13
CA ALA A 66 33.38 2.30 12.71
C ALA A 66 32.07 2.65 12.00
N LEU A 67 30.92 2.44 12.66
CA LEU A 67 29.62 2.87 12.15
C LEU A 67 29.53 4.40 12.03
N ALA A 68 30.07 5.14 13.01
CA ALA A 68 30.07 6.60 12.97
C ALA A 68 31.01 7.15 11.89
N GLU A 69 32.15 6.50 11.64
CA GLU A 69 33.04 6.86 10.53
C GLU A 69 32.40 6.54 9.18
N GLU A 70 31.73 5.39 9.04
CA GLU A 70 30.96 5.02 7.85
C GLU A 70 29.86 6.06 7.56
N TRP A 71 29.05 6.42 8.56
CA TRP A 71 28.03 7.46 8.42
C TRP A 71 28.61 8.83 8.03
N LYS A 72 29.74 9.23 8.63
CA LYS A 72 30.41 10.49 8.26
C LYS A 72 30.94 10.46 6.83
N ALA A 73 31.45 9.32 6.37
CA ALA A 73 31.93 9.16 4.99
C ALA A 73 30.78 9.13 3.97
N GLU A 74 29.62 8.59 4.33
CA GLU A 74 28.39 8.68 3.55
C GLU A 74 27.85 10.12 3.46
N GLU A 75 28.03 10.92 4.53
CA GLU A 75 27.65 12.34 4.56
C GLU A 75 28.69 13.29 3.92
N GLU A 76 29.88 12.79 3.53
CA GLU A 76 30.85 13.62 2.83
C GLU A 76 30.31 14.02 1.44
N LYS A 77 29.99 15.32 1.30
CA LYS A 77 29.43 15.92 0.07
C LYS A 77 30.20 15.57 -1.21
N SER A 78 31.51 15.32 -1.13
CA SER A 78 32.33 14.95 -2.30
C SER A 78 32.01 13.56 -2.86
N ASN A 79 31.37 12.69 -2.08
CA ASN A 79 31.01 11.34 -2.49
C ASN A 79 29.54 11.23 -2.93
N LEU A 80 28.73 12.26 -2.68
CA LEU A 80 27.31 12.28 -3.03
C LEU A 80 27.11 12.59 -4.52
N GLN A 81 26.46 11.66 -5.21
CA GLN A 81 26.04 11.82 -6.59
C GLN A 81 24.59 12.27 -6.63
N TYR A 82 24.29 13.16 -7.60
CA TYR A 82 22.95 13.70 -7.80
C TYR A 82 22.55 13.61 -9.26
N ALA A 83 21.31 13.19 -9.52
CA ALA A 83 20.76 13.16 -10.86
C ALA A 83 20.30 14.55 -11.32
N SER A 84 20.10 14.70 -12.63
CA SER A 84 19.52 15.90 -13.22
C SER A 84 18.09 15.65 -13.68
N PHE A 85 17.23 16.64 -13.53
CA PHE A 85 15.82 16.54 -13.88
C PHE A 85 15.41 17.75 -14.71
N LEU A 86 14.55 17.49 -15.68
CA LEU A 86 13.74 18.48 -16.37
C LEU A 86 12.64 18.96 -15.43
N ILE A 87 12.67 20.25 -15.10
CA ILE A 87 11.78 20.92 -14.15
C ILE A 87 11.15 22.18 -14.73
N ILE A 88 10.04 22.62 -14.14
CA ILE A 88 9.55 24.00 -14.29
C ILE A 88 10.22 24.83 -13.20
N ASP A 89 11.12 25.73 -13.58
CA ASP A 89 11.77 26.66 -12.65
C ASP A 89 10.80 27.76 -12.23
N ARG A 90 10.13 27.52 -11.10
CA ARG A 90 9.13 28.46 -10.56
C ARG A 90 9.70 29.78 -10.09
N LYS A 91 11.01 29.86 -9.90
CA LYS A 91 11.66 31.10 -9.50
C LYS A 91 11.91 31.99 -10.71
N ASN A 92 12.42 31.38 -11.79
CA ASN A 92 12.85 32.08 -12.99
C ASN A 92 11.79 31.95 -14.09
N ALA A 93 10.64 32.60 -13.87
CA ALA A 93 9.55 32.74 -14.86
C ALA A 93 8.92 31.44 -15.39
N ASP A 94 8.90 30.38 -14.58
CA ASP A 94 8.33 29.07 -14.94
C ASP A 94 8.98 28.47 -16.21
N GLU A 95 10.28 28.74 -16.41
CA GLU A 95 11.04 28.20 -17.54
C GLU A 95 11.28 26.70 -17.40
N LEU A 96 11.20 25.98 -18.52
CA LEU A 96 11.52 24.55 -18.57
C LEU A 96 13.04 24.37 -18.69
N VAL A 97 13.68 23.88 -17.64
CA VAL A 97 15.14 23.73 -17.56
C VAL A 97 15.52 22.34 -17.08
N GLU A 98 16.67 21.85 -17.54
CA GLU A 98 17.32 20.66 -16.99
C GLU A 98 18.38 21.10 -15.97
N THR A 99 18.25 20.64 -14.72
CA THR A 99 19.19 21.00 -13.65
C THR A 99 19.43 19.81 -12.70
N SER A 100 20.56 19.82 -12.00
CA SER A 100 20.84 18.83 -10.96
C SER A 100 19.95 19.05 -9.74
N CYS A 101 19.50 17.97 -9.08
CA CYS A 101 18.88 18.08 -7.77
C CYS A 101 19.89 18.26 -6.61
N SER A 102 21.20 18.37 -6.91
CA SER A 102 22.22 18.67 -5.90
C SER A 102 21.88 19.95 -5.13
N PRO A 103 22.12 19.99 -3.80
CA PRO A 103 21.96 21.21 -2.99
C PRO A 103 22.74 22.44 -3.50
N ASP A 104 23.74 22.24 -4.37
CA ASP A 104 24.51 23.33 -4.96
C ASP A 104 23.84 23.94 -6.23
N HIS A 105 22.77 23.30 -6.73
CA HIS A 105 22.07 23.68 -7.96
C HIS A 105 20.62 24.11 -7.73
N ILE A 106 20.13 23.99 -6.49
CA ILE A 106 18.79 24.40 -6.07
C ILE A 106 18.89 25.18 -4.76
N VAL A 107 17.90 26.04 -4.49
CA VAL A 107 17.85 26.82 -3.25
C VAL A 107 16.47 26.83 -2.64
N ASN A 108 16.41 27.01 -1.32
CA ASN A 108 15.15 27.25 -0.65
C ASN A 108 14.52 28.60 -1.07
N TYR A 109 13.24 28.75 -0.76
CA TYR A 109 12.44 29.93 -1.10
C TYR A 109 12.99 31.26 -0.52
N PHE A 110 13.72 31.21 0.60
CA PHE A 110 14.18 32.38 1.34
C PHE A 110 15.59 32.85 0.92
N THR A 111 16.28 32.08 0.09
CA THR A 111 17.67 32.37 -0.29
C THR A 111 17.72 33.13 -1.61
N ASP A 112 18.31 34.33 -1.55
CA ASP A 112 18.57 35.15 -2.73
C ASP A 112 19.69 34.54 -3.58
N SER A 113 19.36 34.15 -4.81
CA SER A 113 20.23 33.42 -5.75
C SER A 113 19.56 33.41 -7.13
N GLY A 114 20.30 33.11 -8.20
CA GLY A 114 19.71 32.83 -9.52
C GLY A 114 19.22 31.38 -9.70
N LEU A 115 19.50 30.50 -8.73
CA LEU A 115 19.20 29.06 -8.85
C LEU A 115 17.71 28.74 -8.65
N PRO A 116 17.18 27.68 -9.30
CA PRO A 116 15.82 27.22 -9.13
C PRO A 116 15.43 26.97 -7.66
N TRP A 117 14.15 27.18 -7.34
CA TRP A 117 13.66 26.83 -6.01
C TRP A 117 13.55 25.31 -5.81
N GLU A 118 13.79 24.83 -4.59
CA GLU A 118 13.57 23.43 -4.20
C GLU A 118 12.14 22.93 -4.45
N ILE A 119 11.15 23.85 -4.46
CA ILE A 119 9.74 23.60 -4.75
C ILE A 119 9.41 23.66 -6.26
N SER A 120 10.42 23.69 -7.12
CA SER A 120 10.25 23.59 -8.57
C SER A 120 9.86 22.16 -8.95
N PRO A 121 8.72 21.95 -9.65
CA PRO A 121 8.22 20.62 -9.93
C PRO A 121 8.94 19.96 -11.11
N ALA A 122 9.19 18.66 -10.96
CA ALA A 122 9.57 17.74 -12.02
C ALA A 122 8.38 16.84 -12.35
N PHE A 123 8.24 16.46 -13.62
CA PHE A 123 7.12 15.65 -14.13
C PHE A 123 7.62 14.31 -14.64
N PHE A 124 6.80 13.28 -14.45
CA PHE A 124 7.16 11.89 -14.70
C PHE A 124 6.00 11.14 -15.32
N ARG A 125 6.33 10.16 -16.16
CA ARG A 125 5.37 9.16 -16.59
C ARG A 125 4.89 8.35 -15.37
N PRO A 126 3.59 8.00 -15.28
CA PRO A 126 3.00 7.39 -14.08
C PRO A 126 3.57 6.01 -13.72
N GLU A 127 4.22 5.33 -14.66
CA GLU A 127 4.90 4.05 -14.45
C GLU A 127 5.99 4.13 -13.37
N VAL A 128 6.51 5.32 -13.03
CA VAL A 128 7.45 5.52 -11.93
C VAL A 128 6.91 5.01 -10.58
N LEU A 129 5.57 4.96 -10.41
CA LEU A 129 4.95 4.49 -9.17
C LEU A 129 4.78 2.96 -9.11
N GLN A 130 4.89 2.25 -10.24
CA GLN A 130 4.63 0.81 -10.31
C GLN A 130 5.60 0.00 -9.45
N LYS A 131 6.88 0.41 -9.40
CA LYS A 131 7.90 -0.24 -8.56
C LYS A 131 7.50 -0.29 -7.10
N TYR A 132 6.90 0.79 -6.58
CA TYR A 132 6.56 0.90 -5.17
C TYR A 132 5.26 0.16 -4.83
N LYS A 133 4.31 0.13 -5.75
CA LYS A 133 3.07 -0.66 -5.58
C LYS A 133 3.31 -2.17 -5.64
N ALA A 134 4.28 -2.61 -6.45
CA ALA A 134 4.54 -4.03 -6.69
C ALA A 134 5.18 -4.77 -5.51
N ASP A 135 5.83 -4.06 -4.57
CA ASP A 135 6.53 -4.64 -3.43
C ASP A 135 6.11 -3.94 -2.11
N PRO A 136 4.89 -4.24 -1.62
CA PRO A 136 4.36 -3.64 -0.39
C PRO A 136 5.10 -4.11 0.87
N GLU A 137 5.86 -5.21 0.80
CA GLU A 137 6.72 -5.62 1.91
C GLU A 137 7.89 -4.64 2.06
N LYS A 138 8.46 -4.16 0.95
CA LYS A 138 9.60 -3.25 0.95
C LYS A 138 9.21 -1.77 1.05
N TYR A 139 8.14 -1.38 0.38
CA TYR A 139 7.75 0.02 0.25
C TYR A 139 6.41 0.29 0.96
N THR A 140 6.34 1.41 1.67
CA THR A 140 5.07 1.97 2.12
C THR A 140 4.62 2.99 1.09
N PHE A 141 3.56 2.65 0.37
CA PHE A 141 2.96 3.47 -0.67
C PHE A 141 1.74 4.20 -0.10
N GLY A 142 1.89 5.48 0.22
CA GLY A 142 0.81 6.35 0.68
C GLY A 142 0.13 7.08 -0.46
N ASP A 143 -0.96 7.79 -0.16
CA ASP A 143 -1.70 8.59 -1.14
C ASP A 143 -0.80 9.61 -1.86
N ARG A 144 0.05 10.31 -1.10
CA ARG A 144 1.00 11.30 -1.64
C ARG A 144 2.44 11.08 -1.22
N SER A 145 2.78 9.99 -0.54
CA SER A 145 4.15 9.78 -0.09
C SER A 145 4.63 8.36 -0.32
N ILE A 146 5.95 8.19 -0.39
CA ILE A 146 6.57 6.88 -0.60
C ILE A 146 7.71 6.77 0.40
N SER A 147 7.86 5.61 1.04
CA SER A 147 9.03 5.35 1.88
C SER A 147 9.51 3.92 1.76
N CYS A 148 10.78 3.71 2.07
CA CYS A 148 11.41 2.39 2.07
C CYS A 148 11.93 2.05 3.48
N ARG A 149 11.14 1.34 4.29
CA ARG A 149 11.53 0.78 5.62
C ARG A 149 12.43 1.68 6.49
N GLY A 150 12.17 3.00 6.50
CA GLY A 150 12.95 3.98 7.27
C GLY A 150 14.31 4.38 6.66
N ALA A 151 14.71 3.82 5.53
CA ALA A 151 15.94 4.19 4.82
C ALA A 151 15.83 5.52 4.08
N TRP A 152 14.70 5.76 3.41
CA TRP A 152 14.41 7.03 2.74
C TRP A 152 12.91 7.29 2.64
N HIS A 153 12.55 8.55 2.41
CA HIS A 153 11.18 9.00 2.27
C HIS A 153 11.04 10.08 1.20
N LEU A 154 10.19 9.84 0.21
CA LEU A 154 9.67 10.86 -0.68
C LEU A 154 8.44 11.52 -0.03
N LYS A 155 8.59 12.79 0.35
CA LYS A 155 7.61 13.49 1.17
C LYS A 155 6.27 13.74 0.50
N THR A 156 6.28 14.18 -0.75
CA THR A 156 5.05 14.41 -1.51
C THR A 156 5.21 14.03 -2.98
N TYR A 157 4.15 13.52 -3.59
CA TYR A 157 3.91 13.48 -5.02
C TYR A 157 2.41 13.66 -5.24
N ASP A 158 2.00 13.96 -6.46
CA ASP A 158 0.59 13.87 -6.85
C ASP A 158 0.48 13.61 -8.37
N ILE A 159 -0.72 13.32 -8.85
CA ILE A 159 -1.01 13.08 -10.27
C ILE A 159 -1.84 14.24 -10.82
N ASN A 160 -1.34 14.91 -11.86
CA ASN A 160 -2.05 16.02 -12.49
C ASN A 160 -3.15 15.57 -13.45
N GLU A 161 -3.90 16.53 -14.00
CA GLU A 161 -5.01 16.26 -14.95
C GLU A 161 -4.58 15.54 -16.23
N ALA A 162 -3.30 15.64 -16.62
CA ALA A 162 -2.73 14.94 -17.76
C ALA A 162 -2.27 13.51 -17.42
N GLY A 163 -2.47 13.06 -16.18
CA GLY A 163 -2.04 11.74 -15.71
C GLY A 163 -0.53 11.63 -15.45
N GLN A 164 0.18 12.76 -15.35
CA GLN A 164 1.59 12.77 -15.01
C GLN A 164 1.77 12.82 -13.50
N VAL A 165 2.74 12.06 -13.02
CA VAL A 165 3.20 12.16 -11.64
C VAL A 165 4.10 13.38 -11.54
N HIS A 166 3.90 14.20 -10.52
CA HIS A 166 4.80 15.32 -10.23
C HIS A 166 5.23 15.30 -8.78
N THR A 167 6.46 15.76 -8.55
CA THR A 167 7.04 16.02 -7.23
C THR A 167 8.05 17.15 -7.36
N TYR A 168 8.63 17.59 -6.24
CA TYR A 168 9.53 18.74 -6.20
C TYR A 168 11.00 18.30 -6.21
N ILE A 169 11.84 19.06 -6.90
CA ILE A 169 13.26 18.72 -7.08
C ILE A 169 14.01 18.59 -5.75
N GLY A 170 13.65 19.39 -4.74
CA GLY A 170 14.22 19.28 -3.40
C GLY A 170 13.87 17.96 -2.68
N TYR A 171 12.72 17.35 -2.98
CA TYR A 171 12.38 16.02 -2.43
C TYR A 171 13.09 14.90 -3.18
N LEU A 172 13.34 15.05 -4.48
CA LEU A 172 14.18 14.13 -5.24
C LEU A 172 15.63 14.14 -4.75
N ALA A 173 16.15 15.31 -4.35
CA ALA A 173 17.49 15.46 -3.78
C ALA A 173 17.72 14.62 -2.51
N ASN A 174 16.65 14.33 -1.76
CA ASN A 174 16.69 13.54 -0.52
C ASN A 174 16.64 12.03 -0.76
N LEU A 175 16.43 11.58 -1.99
CA LEU A 175 16.43 10.16 -2.33
C LEU A 175 17.86 9.64 -2.51
N PRO A 176 18.14 8.35 -2.23
CA PRO A 176 19.39 7.73 -2.62
C PRO A 176 19.62 7.84 -4.13
N TYR A 177 20.89 7.92 -4.55
CA TYR A 177 21.23 8.16 -5.95
C TYR A 177 20.60 7.16 -6.93
N ASP A 178 20.56 5.87 -6.59
CA ASP A 178 19.88 4.85 -7.41
C ASP A 178 18.38 5.10 -7.58
N GLU A 179 17.72 5.62 -6.54
CA GLU A 179 16.31 6.02 -6.64
C GLU A 179 16.18 7.30 -7.48
N GLN A 180 17.09 8.27 -7.34
CA GLN A 180 17.11 9.44 -8.22
C GLN A 180 17.25 9.05 -9.70
N LEU A 181 18.16 8.13 -10.03
CA LEU A 181 18.34 7.60 -11.39
C LEU A 181 17.09 6.86 -11.88
N TYR A 182 16.44 6.09 -11.00
CA TYR A 182 15.17 5.45 -11.33
C TYR A 182 14.12 6.49 -11.71
N TRP A 183 13.89 7.51 -10.88
CA TRP A 183 12.96 8.61 -11.17
C TRP A 183 13.36 9.35 -12.46
N GLN A 184 14.65 9.64 -12.66
CA GLN A 184 15.17 10.32 -13.84
C GLN A 184 14.79 9.58 -15.13
N SER A 185 14.79 8.25 -15.13
CA SER A 185 14.41 7.45 -16.32
C SER A 185 12.95 7.64 -16.77
N PHE A 186 12.07 8.13 -15.89
CA PHE A 186 10.67 8.44 -16.18
C PHE A 186 10.39 9.93 -16.36
N ASN A 187 11.39 10.79 -16.15
CA ASN A 187 11.23 12.23 -16.26
C ASN A 187 10.83 12.64 -17.69
N GLU A 188 9.81 13.47 -17.81
CA GLU A 188 9.29 13.96 -19.08
C GLU A 188 8.84 15.42 -18.99
N ALA A 189 8.66 16.05 -20.14
CA ALA A 189 8.14 17.42 -20.19
C ALA A 189 6.71 17.50 -19.63
N PRO A 190 6.35 18.62 -18.96
CA PRO A 190 5.00 18.82 -18.47
C PRO A 190 3.99 18.90 -19.62
N LYS A 191 2.88 18.17 -19.47
CA LYS A 191 1.68 18.20 -20.33
C LYS A 191 0.58 19.04 -19.69
N ALA A 192 0.66 19.24 -18.37
CA ALA A 192 -0.18 20.12 -17.57
C ALA A 192 0.63 20.61 -16.35
N GLY A 193 0.08 21.55 -15.58
CA GLY A 193 0.67 22.01 -14.32
C GLY A 193 0.66 20.94 -13.22
N ILE A 194 1.06 21.32 -12.01
CA ILE A 194 0.82 20.50 -10.82
C ILE A 194 -0.69 20.32 -10.59
N SER A 195 -1.08 19.28 -9.88
CA SER A 195 -2.49 19.03 -9.56
C SER A 195 -3.09 20.18 -8.73
N GLU A 196 -4.38 20.43 -8.90
CA GLU A 196 -5.13 21.46 -8.14
C GLU A 196 -4.98 21.24 -6.62
N ARG A 197 -5.08 19.98 -6.19
CA ARG A 197 -4.85 19.57 -4.80
C ARG A 197 -3.46 19.96 -4.31
N ALA A 198 -2.40 19.70 -5.08
CA ALA A 198 -1.04 20.08 -4.72
C ALA A 198 -0.85 21.60 -4.72
N TYR A 199 -1.46 22.32 -5.65
CA TYR A 199 -1.41 23.78 -5.67
C TYR A 199 -2.02 24.38 -4.39
N GLN A 200 -3.22 23.95 -4.00
CA GLN A 200 -3.88 24.40 -2.76
C GLN A 200 -3.04 24.07 -1.52
N THR A 201 -2.58 22.82 -1.41
CA THR A 201 -1.93 22.32 -0.18
C THR A 201 -0.48 22.74 -0.05
N ASP A 202 0.31 22.59 -1.11
CA ASP A 202 1.75 22.77 -1.06
C ASP A 202 2.16 24.23 -1.31
N ILE A 203 1.35 24.99 -2.07
CA ILE A 203 1.69 26.36 -2.49
C ILE A 203 0.88 27.40 -1.73
N LEU A 204 -0.44 27.24 -1.62
CA LEU A 204 -1.29 28.18 -0.88
C LEU A 204 -1.31 27.90 0.63
N GLY A 205 -0.94 26.68 1.05
CA GLY A 205 -0.99 26.27 2.46
C GLY A 205 -2.42 26.07 2.97
N GLU A 206 -3.36 25.80 2.08
CA GLU A 206 -4.78 25.60 2.38
C GLU A 206 -5.11 24.11 2.52
N PHE A 207 -6.14 23.79 3.30
CA PHE A 207 -6.71 22.44 3.26
C PHE A 207 -7.32 22.19 1.89
N THR A 208 -7.09 21.00 1.33
CA THR A 208 -7.68 20.68 0.04
C THR A 208 -9.21 20.58 0.15
N THR A 209 -9.88 21.14 -0.85
CA THR A 209 -11.32 20.95 -1.07
C THR A 209 -11.61 19.80 -2.06
N THR A 210 -10.56 19.16 -2.57
CA THR A 210 -10.69 18.01 -3.46
C THR A 210 -11.08 16.79 -2.63
N ASP A 211 -12.25 16.23 -2.91
CA ASP A 211 -12.71 15.00 -2.25
C ASP A 211 -11.79 13.82 -2.61
N ASP A 212 -11.44 13.01 -1.61
CA ASP A 212 -10.81 11.71 -1.81
C ASP A 212 -11.77 10.60 -1.40
N PHE A 213 -12.52 10.13 -2.38
CA PHE A 213 -13.58 9.16 -2.16
C PHE A 213 -13.08 7.77 -1.74
N LEU A 214 -11.86 7.38 -2.12
CA LEU A 214 -11.28 6.13 -1.66
C LEU A 214 -10.92 6.22 -0.18
N GLU A 215 -10.32 7.33 0.25
CA GLU A 215 -10.04 7.56 1.67
C GLU A 215 -11.33 7.68 2.49
N ASP A 216 -12.42 8.22 1.92
CA ASP A 216 -13.75 8.16 2.54
C ASP A 216 -14.23 6.71 2.74
N VAL A 217 -14.11 5.84 1.73
CA VAL A 217 -14.43 4.41 1.87
C VAL A 217 -13.59 3.76 2.97
N LYS A 218 -12.27 3.99 2.96
CA LYS A 218 -11.36 3.44 3.98
C LYS A 218 -11.70 3.93 5.38
N ARG A 219 -12.04 5.21 5.53
CA ARG A 219 -12.46 5.82 6.81
C ARG A 219 -13.75 5.18 7.32
N ILE A 220 -14.79 5.06 6.49
CA ILE A 220 -16.06 4.44 6.88
C ILE A 220 -15.84 2.99 7.33
N ILE A 221 -15.00 2.25 6.62
CA ILE A 221 -14.64 0.87 6.98
C ILE A 221 -13.81 0.82 8.27
N ALA A 222 -12.87 1.75 8.48
CA ALA A 222 -12.13 1.84 9.73
C ALA A 222 -13.06 2.10 10.93
N GLU A 223 -14.09 2.94 10.76
CA GLU A 223 -15.11 3.18 11.79
C GLU A 223 -15.97 1.93 12.06
N LEU A 224 -16.31 1.15 11.04
CA LEU A 224 -16.97 -0.15 11.21
C LEU A 224 -16.06 -1.16 11.91
N ASP A 225 -14.76 -1.15 11.63
CA ASP A 225 -13.80 -2.06 12.25
C ASP A 225 -13.54 -1.74 13.74
N GLN A 226 -13.66 -0.48 14.14
CA GLN A 226 -13.46 -0.04 15.54
C GLN A 226 -14.53 -0.59 16.49
N ASP A 227 -15.77 -0.67 16.02
CA ASP A 227 -16.93 -1.15 16.78
C ASP A 227 -17.76 -2.07 15.89
N PRO A 228 -17.29 -3.31 15.64
CA PRO A 228 -17.82 -4.16 14.59
C PRO A 228 -19.21 -4.68 14.91
N PRO A 229 -20.23 -4.29 14.13
CA PRO A 229 -21.57 -4.80 14.32
C PRO A 229 -21.68 -6.27 13.94
N SER A 230 -22.75 -6.94 14.39
CA SER A 230 -22.93 -8.39 14.17
C SER A 230 -22.97 -8.82 12.69
N TRP A 231 -23.22 -7.88 11.77
CA TRP A 231 -23.26 -8.07 10.32
C TRP A 231 -21.97 -7.65 9.60
N TRP A 232 -20.94 -7.22 10.31
CA TRP A 232 -19.64 -6.82 9.74
C TRP A 232 -18.50 -7.66 10.31
N LYS A 233 -17.59 -8.08 9.44
CA LYS A 233 -16.31 -8.68 9.80
C LYS A 233 -15.21 -7.61 9.64
N PRO A 234 -14.47 -7.28 10.72
CA PRO A 234 -13.33 -6.37 10.62
C PRO A 234 -12.36 -6.73 9.50
N ARG A 235 -11.90 -5.73 8.75
CA ARG A 235 -10.98 -5.91 7.61
C ARG A 235 -9.51 -5.73 8.00
N GLY A 236 -9.25 -4.90 9.01
CA GLY A 236 -7.91 -4.57 9.47
C GLY A 236 -7.23 -3.49 8.63
N SER A 237 -6.15 -2.91 9.16
CA SER A 237 -5.39 -1.85 8.46
C SER A 237 -4.68 -2.37 7.22
N GLU A 238 -4.08 -3.56 7.28
CA GLU A 238 -3.34 -4.13 6.14
C GLU A 238 -4.19 -4.21 4.86
N MET A 239 -5.46 -4.60 4.98
CA MET A 239 -6.36 -4.67 3.82
C MET A 239 -6.80 -3.28 3.34
N ARG A 240 -6.93 -2.30 4.24
CA ARG A 240 -7.21 -0.91 3.85
C ARG A 240 -6.01 -0.29 3.14
N ASP A 241 -4.82 -0.52 3.66
CA ASP A 241 -3.58 0.04 3.16
C ASP A 241 -3.22 -0.56 1.79
N ALA A 242 -3.67 -1.78 1.48
CA ALA A 242 -3.45 -2.44 0.20
C ALA A 242 -4.31 -1.92 -0.97
N VAL A 243 -5.33 -1.09 -0.72
CA VAL A 243 -6.20 -0.57 -1.80
C VAL A 243 -5.72 0.82 -2.24
N HIS A 244 -5.45 0.96 -3.53
CA HIS A 244 -4.98 2.21 -4.12
C HIS A 244 -5.77 2.58 -5.38
N TYR A 245 -5.66 3.82 -5.80
CA TYR A 245 -6.07 4.18 -7.15
C TYR A 245 -5.13 3.51 -8.17
N PRO A 246 -5.65 3.11 -9.35
CA PRO A 246 -4.79 2.82 -10.50
C PRO A 246 -3.94 4.05 -10.83
N VAL A 247 -2.61 3.89 -10.88
CA VAL A 247 -1.67 4.96 -11.23
C VAL A 247 -1.51 5.07 -12.73
N THR A 248 -1.65 3.97 -13.46
CA THR A 248 -1.64 3.94 -14.92
C THR A 248 -3.00 3.54 -15.49
N ASP A 249 -3.21 3.75 -16.79
CA ASP A 249 -4.41 3.24 -17.49
C ASP A 249 -4.26 1.74 -17.91
N SER A 250 -3.47 0.98 -17.14
CA SER A 250 -3.26 -0.45 -17.32
C SER A 250 -4.49 -1.25 -16.90
N SER A 251 -4.91 -2.17 -17.76
CA SER A 251 -6.05 -3.04 -17.48
C SER A 251 -5.78 -4.08 -16.39
N SER A 252 -4.53 -4.53 -16.25
CA SER A 252 -4.13 -5.46 -15.19
C SER A 252 -4.18 -4.75 -13.85
N GLU A 253 -3.53 -3.58 -13.77
CA GLU A 253 -3.50 -2.78 -12.54
C GLU A 253 -4.91 -2.42 -12.08
N TRP A 254 -5.75 -1.91 -12.99
CA TRP A 254 -7.15 -1.63 -12.69
C TRP A 254 -7.89 -2.87 -12.17
N GLY A 255 -7.64 -4.04 -12.76
CA GLY A 255 -8.25 -5.29 -12.31
C GLY A 255 -7.84 -5.72 -10.91
N ASP A 256 -6.57 -5.52 -10.56
CA ASP A 256 -6.02 -5.82 -9.24
C ASP A 256 -6.60 -4.87 -8.18
N GLU A 257 -6.73 -3.56 -8.49
CA GLU A 257 -7.35 -2.59 -7.58
C GLU A 257 -8.85 -2.84 -7.39
N ILE A 258 -9.59 -3.21 -8.44
CA ILE A 258 -11.00 -3.58 -8.33
C ILE A 258 -11.17 -4.80 -7.42
N LEU A 259 -10.26 -5.78 -7.51
CA LEU A 259 -10.31 -6.95 -6.64
C LEU A 259 -9.98 -6.59 -5.18
N ALA A 260 -8.96 -5.76 -4.96
CA ALA A 260 -8.58 -5.31 -3.62
C ALA A 260 -9.74 -4.52 -2.97
N LEU A 261 -10.40 -3.64 -3.73
CA LEU A 261 -11.56 -2.89 -3.26
C LEU A 261 -12.78 -3.79 -2.98
N ASP A 262 -13.05 -4.82 -3.80
CA ASP A 262 -14.12 -5.82 -3.54
C ASP A 262 -13.85 -6.56 -2.23
N HIS A 263 -12.63 -7.04 -2.04
CA HIS A 263 -12.22 -7.70 -0.80
C HIS A 263 -12.38 -6.76 0.41
N LEU A 264 -12.06 -5.47 0.26
CA LEU A 264 -12.20 -4.51 1.36
C LEU A 264 -13.67 -4.18 1.67
N ALA A 265 -14.46 -3.79 0.66
CA ALA A 265 -15.78 -3.19 0.84
C ALA A 265 -16.95 -4.18 0.83
N VAL A 266 -16.82 -5.32 0.14
CA VAL A 266 -17.93 -6.29 -0.03
C VAL A 266 -17.78 -7.50 0.87
N GLU A 267 -16.58 -8.06 0.98
CA GLU A 267 -16.37 -9.32 1.72
C GLU A 267 -16.41 -9.16 3.25
N GLY A 268 -16.65 -7.94 3.76
CA GLY A 268 -16.91 -7.68 5.17
C GLY A 268 -18.32 -8.07 5.63
N PHE A 269 -19.31 -8.13 4.74
CA PHE A 269 -20.71 -8.37 5.13
C PHE A 269 -20.99 -9.84 5.51
N LEU A 270 -21.50 -10.05 6.74
CA LEU A 270 -21.81 -11.36 7.30
C LEU A 270 -23.28 -11.74 7.12
N ALA A 271 -23.54 -12.78 6.34
CA ALA A 271 -24.89 -13.30 6.10
C ALA A 271 -25.65 -13.64 7.38
N LYS A 272 -24.96 -14.17 8.42
CA LYS A 272 -25.59 -14.51 9.70
C LYS A 272 -26.15 -13.28 10.42
N GLY A 273 -25.38 -12.19 10.49
CA GLY A 273 -25.83 -10.94 11.13
C GLY A 273 -26.96 -10.27 10.35
N LEU A 274 -26.85 -10.25 9.02
CA LEU A 274 -27.91 -9.70 8.16
C LEU A 274 -29.22 -10.46 8.30
N ARG A 275 -29.19 -11.80 8.35
CA ARG A 275 -30.39 -12.63 8.59
C ARG A 275 -31.01 -12.34 9.95
N ALA A 276 -30.21 -12.16 11.00
CA ALA A 276 -30.70 -11.81 12.33
C ALA A 276 -31.46 -10.46 12.34
N ILE A 277 -31.00 -9.48 11.56
CA ILE A 277 -31.71 -8.21 11.38
C ILE A 277 -33.05 -8.43 10.67
N ILE A 278 -33.06 -9.22 9.59
CA ILE A 278 -34.30 -9.50 8.85
C ILE A 278 -35.29 -10.26 9.75
N ASP A 279 -34.83 -11.29 10.48
CA ASP A 279 -35.63 -12.09 11.42
C ASP A 279 -36.27 -11.23 12.53
N ALA A 280 -35.58 -10.19 13.00
CA ALA A 280 -36.10 -9.27 14.02
C ALA A 280 -37.17 -8.29 13.49
N ASN A 281 -37.32 -8.15 12.17
CA ASN A 281 -38.25 -7.20 11.56
C ASN A 281 -39.34 -7.90 10.75
N THR A 282 -38.98 -8.54 9.64
CA THR A 282 -39.95 -9.15 8.69
C THR A 282 -39.87 -10.67 8.63
N GLY A 283 -38.70 -11.26 8.85
CA GLY A 283 -38.45 -12.70 8.75
C GLY A 283 -38.51 -13.30 7.35
N VAL A 284 -38.51 -12.47 6.29
CA VAL A 284 -38.69 -12.93 4.90
C VAL A 284 -37.37 -12.84 4.12
N TYR A 285 -36.75 -13.99 3.87
CA TYR A 285 -35.60 -14.14 2.96
C TYR A 285 -35.46 -15.59 2.47
N GLU A 286 -34.73 -15.78 1.36
CA GLU A 286 -34.37 -17.11 0.88
C GLU A 286 -33.00 -17.55 1.45
N LYS A 287 -32.86 -18.85 1.73
CA LYS A 287 -31.69 -19.40 2.45
C LYS A 287 -30.38 -19.34 1.64
N ASP A 288 -30.48 -19.33 0.33
CA ASP A 288 -29.40 -19.33 -0.65
C ASP A 288 -29.00 -17.92 -1.11
N TRP A 289 -29.70 -16.87 -0.67
CA TRP A 289 -29.30 -15.50 -0.97
C TRP A 289 -27.92 -15.16 -0.39
N GLY A 290 -27.09 -14.57 -1.25
CA GLY A 290 -25.78 -14.03 -0.88
C GLY A 290 -25.87 -12.75 -0.05
N SER A 291 -24.74 -12.34 0.53
CA SER A 291 -24.64 -11.21 1.47
C SER A 291 -25.20 -9.90 0.90
N LEU A 292 -24.95 -9.57 -0.37
CA LEU A 292 -25.46 -8.34 -0.98
C LEU A 292 -26.98 -8.35 -1.19
N LYS A 293 -27.62 -9.51 -1.40
CA LYS A 293 -29.09 -9.57 -1.45
C LYS A 293 -29.69 -9.50 -0.06
N LEU A 294 -29.08 -10.17 0.91
CA LEU A 294 -29.45 -10.06 2.31
C LEU A 294 -29.29 -8.63 2.84
N LEU A 295 -28.25 -7.91 2.42
CA LEU A 295 -27.99 -6.52 2.82
C LEU A 295 -29.11 -5.58 2.34
N GLU A 296 -29.51 -5.69 1.08
CA GLU A 296 -30.63 -4.91 0.51
C GLU A 296 -31.94 -5.17 1.26
N VAL A 297 -32.23 -6.45 1.57
CA VAL A 297 -33.45 -6.84 2.28
C VAL A 297 -33.40 -6.41 3.74
N ALA A 298 -32.23 -6.50 4.39
CA ALA A 298 -32.03 -6.01 5.75
C ALA A 298 -32.30 -4.51 5.84
N LEU A 299 -31.81 -3.70 4.89
CA LEU A 299 -32.10 -2.26 4.82
C LEU A 299 -33.60 -1.98 4.64
N ALA A 300 -34.27 -2.71 3.75
CA ALA A 300 -35.71 -2.53 3.56
C ALA A 300 -36.51 -2.93 4.81
N SER A 301 -36.07 -4.00 5.51
CA SER A 301 -36.73 -4.49 6.72
C SER A 301 -36.72 -3.49 7.88
N THR A 302 -35.75 -2.55 7.91
CA THR A 302 -35.67 -1.48 8.91
C THR A 302 -36.52 -0.24 8.57
N GLY A 303 -37.44 -0.35 7.59
CA GLY A 303 -38.37 0.72 7.22
C GLY A 303 -37.86 1.69 6.14
N ARG A 304 -36.71 1.40 5.51
CA ARG A 304 -36.24 2.14 4.33
C ARG A 304 -37.02 1.68 3.09
N ALA A 305 -37.33 2.60 2.18
CA ALA A 305 -38.00 2.25 0.93
C ALA A 305 -37.12 1.32 0.07
N GLU A 306 -37.74 0.38 -0.65
CA GLU A 306 -37.03 -0.66 -1.40
C GLU A 306 -36.08 -0.10 -2.47
N ASP A 307 -36.49 1.00 -3.12
CA ASP A 307 -35.68 1.74 -4.10
C ASP A 307 -34.42 2.32 -3.45
N GLN A 308 -34.55 2.98 -2.30
CA GLN A 308 -33.44 3.55 -1.57
C GLN A 308 -32.48 2.48 -1.02
N ALA A 309 -33.02 1.33 -0.58
CA ALA A 309 -32.21 0.19 -0.15
C ALA A 309 -31.40 -0.39 -1.32
N LYS A 310 -32.04 -0.52 -2.49
CA LYS A 310 -31.38 -0.97 -3.72
C LYS A 310 -30.29 -0.01 -4.18
N ASP A 311 -30.55 1.29 -4.15
CA ASP A 311 -29.59 2.32 -4.55
C ASP A 311 -28.34 2.33 -3.65
N ALA A 312 -28.52 2.16 -2.34
CA ALA A 312 -27.40 2.06 -1.39
C ALA A 312 -26.48 0.85 -1.65
N VAL A 313 -27.05 -0.26 -2.14
CA VAL A 313 -26.33 -1.52 -2.37
C VAL A 313 -25.84 -1.65 -3.82
N ALA A 314 -26.36 -0.85 -4.75
CA ALA A 314 -25.99 -0.85 -6.16
C ALA A 314 -24.46 -0.73 -6.41
N PRO A 315 -23.70 0.20 -5.80
CA PRO A 315 -22.26 0.29 -6.03
C PRO A 315 -21.49 -0.95 -5.55
N LEU A 316 -21.93 -1.57 -4.44
CA LEU A 316 -21.34 -2.82 -3.95
C LEU A 316 -21.60 -3.99 -4.92
N ARG A 317 -22.81 -4.06 -5.51
CA ARG A 317 -23.12 -5.06 -6.55
C ARG A 317 -22.31 -4.84 -7.81
N GLU A 318 -22.14 -3.60 -8.24
CA GLU A 318 -21.34 -3.25 -9.40
C GLU A 318 -19.88 -3.66 -9.20
N LEU A 319 -19.28 -3.28 -8.06
CA LEU A 319 -17.93 -3.67 -7.68
C LEU A 319 -17.76 -5.21 -7.69
N HIS A 320 -18.67 -5.91 -7.01
CA HIS A 320 -18.62 -7.37 -6.93
C HIS A 320 -18.76 -8.06 -8.29
N ALA A 321 -19.63 -7.51 -9.16
CA ALA A 321 -19.80 -7.99 -10.52
C ALA A 321 -18.57 -7.70 -11.40
N LEU A 322 -17.89 -6.58 -11.19
CA LEU A 322 -16.68 -6.19 -11.92
C LEU A 322 -15.47 -7.05 -11.55
N ARG A 323 -15.37 -7.58 -10.32
CA ARG A 323 -14.23 -8.39 -9.86
C ARG A 323 -13.88 -9.55 -10.81
N ASN A 324 -14.88 -10.26 -11.33
CA ASN A 324 -14.65 -11.45 -12.14
C ASN A 324 -14.13 -11.13 -13.56
N PRO A 325 -14.75 -10.21 -14.33
CA PRO A 325 -14.21 -9.78 -15.61
C PRO A 325 -12.90 -9.00 -15.46
N ALA A 326 -12.69 -8.27 -14.36
CA ALA A 326 -11.51 -7.42 -14.18
C ALA A 326 -10.22 -8.21 -13.91
N LYS A 327 -10.30 -9.39 -13.27
CA LYS A 327 -9.14 -10.29 -13.06
C LYS A 327 -8.33 -10.52 -14.32
N ALA A 328 -7.01 -10.36 -14.29
CA ALA A 328 -6.08 -10.53 -15.42
C ALA A 328 -6.14 -11.91 -16.13
N HIS A 329 -6.60 -12.96 -15.44
CA HIS A 329 -6.82 -14.30 -16.00
C HIS A 329 -8.31 -14.71 -16.15
N GLY A 330 -9.25 -13.78 -15.92
CA GLY A 330 -10.69 -13.99 -16.13
C GLY A 330 -11.14 -14.05 -17.61
N ASP A 331 -12.45 -14.04 -17.85
CA ASP A 331 -13.05 -14.06 -19.19
C ASP A 331 -12.54 -12.88 -20.06
N PRO A 332 -11.78 -13.14 -21.14
CA PRO A 332 -11.24 -12.09 -22.00
C PRO A 332 -12.31 -11.24 -22.69
N LYS A 333 -13.51 -11.76 -22.92
CA LYS A 333 -14.61 -11.01 -23.55
C LYS A 333 -15.25 -10.06 -22.54
N GLY A 334 -15.58 -10.57 -21.35
CA GLY A 334 -16.08 -9.76 -20.23
C GLY A 334 -15.13 -8.63 -19.86
N ARG A 335 -13.81 -8.90 -19.77
CA ARG A 335 -12.82 -7.86 -19.45
C ARG A 335 -12.80 -6.73 -20.48
N ARG A 336 -12.72 -7.06 -21.77
CA ARG A 336 -12.69 -6.07 -22.84
C ARG A 336 -13.93 -5.19 -22.82
N LEU A 337 -15.10 -5.78 -22.56
CA LEU A 337 -16.34 -5.03 -22.44
C LEU A 337 -16.31 -4.08 -21.23
N ALA A 338 -15.88 -4.57 -20.05
CA ALA A 338 -15.79 -3.75 -18.85
C ALA A 338 -14.86 -2.54 -19.03
N ILE A 339 -13.66 -2.76 -19.59
CA ILE A 339 -12.70 -1.69 -19.91
C ILE A 339 -13.29 -0.69 -20.90
N ALA A 340 -13.94 -1.18 -21.97
CA ALA A 340 -14.55 -0.31 -22.97
C ALA A 340 -15.66 0.56 -22.36
N VAL A 341 -16.49 0.00 -21.47
CA VAL A 341 -17.52 0.74 -20.75
C VAL A 341 -16.91 1.77 -19.80
N ALA A 342 -15.89 1.39 -19.03
CA ALA A 342 -15.19 2.27 -18.11
C ALA A 342 -14.59 3.49 -18.84
N ARG A 343 -13.81 3.26 -19.90
CA ARG A 343 -13.22 4.33 -20.71
C ARG A 343 -14.27 5.18 -21.43
N LYS A 344 -15.34 4.56 -21.96
CA LYS A 344 -16.41 5.32 -22.63
C LYS A 344 -17.16 6.27 -21.69
N ARG A 345 -17.39 5.85 -20.44
CA ARG A 345 -18.16 6.63 -19.46
C ARG A 345 -17.32 7.63 -18.67
N HIS A 346 -16.08 7.26 -18.35
CA HIS A 346 -15.24 8.01 -17.40
C HIS A 346 -13.92 8.52 -18.00
N GLY A 347 -13.62 8.19 -19.26
CA GLY A 347 -12.38 8.54 -19.95
C GLY A 347 -11.23 7.60 -19.62
N THR A 348 -10.91 7.44 -18.34
CA THR A 348 -9.82 6.59 -17.84
C THR A 348 -10.32 5.56 -16.83
N LEU A 349 -9.53 4.51 -16.63
CA LEU A 349 -9.79 3.48 -15.61
C LEU A 349 -9.68 4.05 -14.19
N ARG A 350 -8.76 5.00 -13.96
CA ARG A 350 -8.64 5.73 -12.69
C ARG A 350 -9.91 6.53 -12.37
N ASN A 351 -10.46 7.26 -13.34
CA ASN A 351 -11.68 8.03 -13.16
C ASN A 351 -12.89 7.14 -12.88
N GLN A 352 -12.98 5.98 -13.54
CA GLN A 352 -14.02 4.99 -13.23
C GLN A 352 -13.89 4.46 -11.79
N PHE A 353 -12.66 4.18 -11.34
CA PHE A 353 -12.41 3.73 -9.97
C PHE A 353 -12.77 4.80 -8.94
N SER A 354 -12.47 6.07 -9.22
CA SER A 354 -12.85 7.21 -8.37
C SER A 354 -14.36 7.39 -8.28
N ASP A 355 -15.08 7.36 -9.41
CA ASP A 355 -16.55 7.38 -9.43
C ASP A 355 -17.17 6.22 -8.63
N LEU A 356 -16.62 5.02 -8.79
CA LEU A 356 -17.08 3.85 -8.02
C LEU A 356 -16.83 4.05 -6.52
N SER A 357 -15.67 4.59 -6.14
CA SER A 357 -15.33 4.90 -4.74
C SER A 357 -16.29 5.93 -4.13
N GLN A 358 -16.65 6.98 -4.89
CA GLN A 358 -17.64 7.98 -4.47
C GLN A 358 -19.00 7.34 -4.15
N ARG A 359 -19.50 6.53 -5.08
CA ARG A 359 -20.79 5.86 -4.91
C ARG A 359 -20.74 4.83 -3.78
N LEU A 360 -19.61 4.12 -3.60
CA LEU A 360 -19.40 3.23 -2.47
C LEU A 360 -19.41 3.97 -1.14
N ALA A 361 -18.71 5.10 -1.02
CA ALA A 361 -18.72 5.90 0.20
C ALA A 361 -20.15 6.35 0.56
N ALA A 362 -20.91 6.83 -0.42
CA ALA A 362 -22.31 7.19 -0.23
C ALA A 362 -23.17 5.99 0.23
N GLY A 363 -23.05 4.84 -0.43
CA GLY A 363 -23.78 3.62 -0.08
C GLY A 363 -23.43 3.08 1.30
N LEU A 364 -22.14 3.02 1.64
CA LEU A 364 -21.65 2.55 2.93
C LEU A 364 -22.11 3.45 4.08
N ASN A 365 -22.13 4.77 3.89
CA ASN A 365 -22.69 5.70 4.87
C ASN A 365 -24.17 5.43 5.12
N VAL A 366 -24.96 5.21 4.06
CA VAL A 366 -26.37 4.84 4.20
C VAL A 366 -26.53 3.54 4.98
N ILE A 367 -25.73 2.52 4.66
CA ILE A 367 -25.77 1.22 5.33
C ILE A 367 -25.45 1.37 6.82
N LYS A 368 -24.33 2.02 7.14
CA LYS A 368 -23.86 2.26 8.50
C LYS A 368 -24.87 3.06 9.34
N ALA A 369 -25.55 4.04 8.73
CA ALA A 369 -26.54 4.85 9.43
C ALA A 369 -27.89 4.14 9.64
N THR A 370 -28.20 3.13 8.83
CA THR A 370 -29.52 2.48 8.83
C THR A 370 -29.53 1.19 9.65
N LEU A 371 -28.49 0.35 9.51
CA LEU A 371 -28.46 -0.93 10.21
C LEU A 371 -28.05 -0.76 11.68
N PRO A 372 -28.62 -1.56 12.59
CA PRO A 372 -28.27 -1.51 14.01
C PRO A 372 -26.81 -1.89 14.21
N LYS A 373 -26.15 -1.27 15.18
CA LYS A 373 -24.83 -1.70 15.64
C LYS A 373 -24.90 -3.07 16.29
#